data_AF-A0A7J9JED4-F1
#
_entry.id   AF-A0A7J9JED4-F1
#
_cell.length_a   1.000
_cell.length_b   1.000
_cell.length_c   1.000
_cell.angle_alpha   90.00
_cell.angle_beta   90.00
_cell.angle_gamma   90.00
#
_symmetry.space_group_name_H-M   'P 1'
#
loop_
_entity.id
_entity.type
_entity.pdbx_description
1 polymer ?
#
loop_
_entity_poly.entity_id
_entity_poly.type
_entity_poly.pdbx_seq_one_letter_code
_entity_poly.pdbx_strand_id
1 'polypeptide(L)'
;MGDATGLLRFLKAVGEMARGALSPTISPVWERHLLNARTPPRVTYAHLEFDQKIMDRNDDEITQPNNMVNLSFIFGSNEISTLRKLIPPHYQCTTHDILTACLWRCHTKALQPDPDQHIRLICIVNTRSKFNPPLPLGYYGNTIAYPTTVTTADKLCRSPLEYAIELVKHTKGKATEEYMKSTADFLVTNGRPGLALNRWSFLLSNLTRIKFQDVDFGWGKAVYGGDANNTDGKHLIPFTNTKGEDGIVVPLYLPALIMERFVNELNSLLKNENPNGNHNYIKSNM
;
A
#
# COMPACT_ATOMS: atom_id res chain seq x y z
N MET A 1 13.71 5.14 14.63
CA MET A 1 12.49 5.11 13.79
C MET A 1 12.88 4.83 12.34
N GLY A 2 12.17 3.92 11.67
CA GLY A 2 12.41 3.48 10.29
C GLY A 2 11.16 2.82 9.70
N ASP A 3 11.15 2.62 8.38
CA ASP A 3 9.99 2.08 7.64
C ASP A 3 9.84 0.56 7.86
N ALA A 4 8.86 -0.09 7.22
CA ALA A 4 8.66 -1.53 7.35
C ALA A 4 9.93 -2.36 7.03
N THR A 5 10.78 -1.90 6.11
CA THR A 5 12.06 -2.55 5.83
C THR A 5 13.05 -2.32 6.97
N GLY A 6 13.13 -1.11 7.52
CA GLY A 6 13.92 -0.80 8.70
C GLY A 6 13.50 -1.59 9.94
N LEU A 7 12.19 -1.75 10.17
CA LEU A 7 11.64 -2.59 11.24
C LEU A 7 12.02 -4.06 11.03
N LEU A 8 11.83 -4.60 9.82
CA LEU A 8 12.23 -5.98 9.51
C LEU A 8 13.73 -6.21 9.75
N ARG A 9 14.58 -5.24 9.38
CA ARG A 9 16.04 -5.30 9.65
C ARG A 9 16.34 -5.36 11.14
N PHE A 10 15.68 -4.51 11.91
CA PHE A 10 15.81 -4.52 13.36
C PHE A 10 15.38 -5.86 13.96
N LEU A 11 14.20 -6.36 13.59
CA LEU A 11 13.69 -7.64 14.11
C LEU A 11 14.59 -8.82 13.73
N LYS A 12 15.14 -8.85 12.51
CA LYS A 12 16.12 -9.87 12.11
C LYS A 12 17.40 -9.82 12.94
N ALA A 13 17.94 -8.64 13.19
CA ALA A 13 19.11 -8.47 14.05
C ALA A 13 18.84 -8.99 15.47
N VAL A 14 17.68 -8.65 16.06
CA VAL A 14 17.28 -9.16 17.38
C VAL A 14 17.12 -10.68 17.36
N GLY A 15 16.48 -11.25 16.33
CA GLY A 15 16.31 -12.70 16.21
C GLY A 15 17.64 -13.46 16.04
N GLU A 16 18.62 -12.88 15.34
CA GLU A 16 19.98 -13.42 15.26
C GLU A 16 20.68 -13.40 16.62
N MET A 17 20.61 -12.28 17.34
CA MET A 17 21.22 -12.16 18.67
C MET A 17 20.56 -13.08 19.70
N ALA A 18 19.23 -13.23 19.64
CA ALA A 18 18.50 -14.18 20.50
C ALA A 18 18.94 -15.64 20.28
N ARG A 19 19.42 -15.97 19.07
CA ARG A 19 19.98 -17.28 18.72
C ARG A 19 21.50 -17.39 18.94
N GLY A 20 22.10 -16.42 19.63
CA GLY A 20 23.51 -16.45 20.03
C GLY A 20 24.48 -15.78 19.06
N ALA A 21 24.00 -15.06 18.03
CA ALA A 21 24.90 -14.28 17.18
C ALA A 21 25.53 -13.12 17.98
N LEU A 22 26.85 -12.96 17.86
CA LEU A 22 27.59 -11.88 18.52
C LEU A 22 27.37 -10.51 17.87
N SER A 23 26.96 -10.49 16.61
CA SER A 23 26.64 -9.28 15.85
C SER A 23 25.62 -9.57 14.75
N PRO A 24 24.85 -8.56 14.30
CA PRO A 24 23.94 -8.72 13.18
C PRO A 24 24.68 -9.01 11.87
N THR A 25 24.12 -9.92 11.08
CA THR A 25 24.62 -10.29 9.74
C THR A 25 24.71 -9.07 8.81
N ILE A 26 23.80 -8.11 8.99
CA ILE A 26 23.81 -6.84 8.27
C ILE A 26 24.01 -5.73 9.29
N SER A 27 25.19 -5.10 9.24
CA SER A 27 25.49 -3.94 10.08
C SER A 27 24.61 -2.74 9.71
N PRO A 28 24.05 -2.02 10.69
CA PRO A 28 23.26 -0.83 10.43
C PRO A 28 24.13 0.30 9.88
N VAL A 29 23.64 0.99 8.87
CA VAL A 29 24.28 2.16 8.25
C VAL A 29 23.42 3.39 8.53
N TRP A 30 24.00 4.39 9.19
CA TRP A 30 23.31 5.59 9.69
C TRP A 30 23.47 6.82 8.79
N GLU A 31 23.89 6.64 7.55
CA GLU A 31 24.19 7.69 6.56
C GLU A 31 22.94 8.44 6.07
N ARG A 32 22.17 9.04 6.98
CA ARG A 32 20.92 9.78 6.68
C ARG A 32 21.15 10.97 5.76
N HIS A 33 22.39 11.48 5.71
CA HIS A 33 22.78 12.57 4.82
C HIS A 33 22.59 12.23 3.34
N LEU A 34 22.55 10.94 2.97
CA LEU A 34 22.24 10.48 1.60
C LEU A 34 20.85 10.91 1.12
N LEU A 35 19.95 11.28 2.04
CA LEU A 35 18.60 11.75 1.76
C LEU A 35 18.39 13.24 2.10
N ASN A 36 19.46 13.99 2.32
CA ASN A 36 19.35 15.43 2.55
C ASN A 36 18.81 16.15 1.31
N ALA A 37 18.13 17.27 1.55
CA ALA A 37 17.81 18.22 0.49
C ALA A 37 19.09 18.72 -0.19
N ARG A 38 18.96 19.05 -1.48
CA ARG A 38 20.02 19.68 -2.26
C ARG A 38 20.27 21.11 -1.78
N THR A 39 21.43 21.63 -2.13
CA THR A 39 21.82 23.03 -1.84
C THR A 39 22.19 23.72 -3.16
N PRO A 40 21.37 24.65 -3.68
CA PRO A 40 20.05 25.05 -3.16
C PRO A 40 18.97 23.95 -3.39
N PRO A 41 17.88 23.95 -2.60
CA PRO A 41 16.73 23.08 -2.86
C PRO A 41 16.14 23.33 -4.25
N ARG A 42 15.81 22.26 -4.98
CA ARG A 42 15.20 22.32 -6.32
C ARG A 42 14.01 21.37 -6.41
N VAL A 43 12.80 21.86 -6.16
CA VAL A 43 11.58 21.05 -6.34
C VAL A 43 11.34 20.79 -7.83
N THR A 44 11.33 19.52 -8.25
CA THR A 44 11.14 19.08 -9.65
C THR A 44 9.83 18.32 -9.89
N TYR A 45 9.08 18.04 -8.83
CA TYR A 45 7.75 17.42 -8.89
C TYR A 45 6.71 18.26 -8.13
N ALA A 46 5.45 18.18 -8.56
CA ALA A 46 4.35 18.90 -7.93
C ALA A 46 3.95 18.38 -6.53
N HIS A 47 4.48 17.22 -6.11
CA HIS A 47 4.20 16.54 -4.84
C HIS A 47 2.74 16.60 -4.38
N LEU A 48 1.85 16.05 -5.21
CA LEU A 48 0.40 16.04 -4.97
C LEU A 48 0.05 15.43 -3.62
N GLU A 49 0.85 14.49 -3.10
CA GLU A 49 0.70 13.88 -1.78
C GLU A 49 0.70 14.88 -0.62
N PHE A 50 1.24 16.09 -0.83
CA PHE A 50 1.31 17.15 0.18
C PHE A 50 0.40 18.34 -0.11
N ASP A 51 -0.46 18.26 -1.14
CA ASP A 51 -1.38 19.35 -1.49
C ASP A 51 -2.49 19.51 -0.45
N GLN A 52 -2.25 20.37 0.54
CA GLN A 52 -3.18 20.62 1.65
C GLN A 52 -4.50 21.27 1.21
N LYS A 53 -4.61 21.80 -0.03
CA LYS A 53 -5.83 22.46 -0.51
C LYS A 53 -7.01 21.50 -0.66
N ILE A 54 -6.74 20.20 -0.74
CA ILE A 54 -7.77 19.16 -0.90
C ILE A 54 -8.37 18.70 0.43
N MET A 55 -7.84 19.18 1.55
CA MET A 55 -8.36 18.87 2.87
C MET A 55 -9.54 19.80 3.16
N ASP A 56 -10.72 19.45 2.63
CA ASP A 56 -11.95 20.15 2.95
C ASP A 56 -12.36 19.86 4.40
N ARG A 57 -12.63 20.92 5.18
CA ARG A 57 -13.04 20.82 6.59
C ARG A 57 -14.40 20.15 6.81
N ASN A 58 -15.20 19.99 5.75
CA ASN A 58 -16.57 19.48 5.83
C ASN A 58 -16.70 18.01 5.41
N ASP A 59 -15.64 17.39 4.86
CA ASP A 59 -15.68 16.01 4.37
C ASP A 59 -15.65 14.97 5.52
N ASP A 60 -15.39 15.43 6.75
CA ASP A 60 -15.33 14.65 7.99
C ASP A 60 -16.72 14.26 8.55
N GLU A 61 -17.82 14.82 8.04
CA GLU A 61 -19.17 14.55 8.58
C GLU A 61 -19.70 13.13 8.25
N ILE A 62 -19.19 12.47 7.20
CA ILE A 62 -19.59 11.09 6.85
C ILE A 62 -18.78 10.03 7.62
N THR A 63 -17.73 10.44 8.34
CA THR A 63 -16.98 9.61 9.28
C THR A 63 -17.53 9.72 10.71
N GLN A 64 -18.84 9.51 10.90
CA GLN A 64 -19.34 9.24 12.24
C GLN A 64 -18.72 7.92 12.76
N PRO A 65 -17.92 7.93 13.84
CA PRO A 65 -17.11 6.78 14.29
C PRO A 65 -17.94 5.56 14.73
N ASN A 66 -19.24 5.72 14.93
CA ASN A 66 -20.06 4.75 15.67
C ASN A 66 -20.34 3.43 14.93
N ASN A 67 -19.85 3.25 13.69
CA ASN A 67 -20.06 1.99 12.95
C ASN A 67 -18.94 1.66 11.95
N MET A 68 -17.69 1.74 12.38
CA MET A 68 -16.54 1.27 11.58
C MET A 68 -16.40 -0.26 11.67
N VAL A 69 -16.09 -0.90 10.55
CA VAL A 69 -15.94 -2.37 10.49
C VAL A 69 -14.57 -2.72 9.91
N ASN A 70 -13.95 -3.75 10.50
CA ASN A 70 -12.68 -4.30 10.05
C ASN A 70 -12.90 -5.67 9.39
N LEU A 71 -12.64 -5.75 8.08
CA LEU A 71 -12.66 -7.01 7.31
C LEU A 71 -11.30 -7.28 6.67
N SER A 72 -10.86 -8.52 6.74
CA SER A 72 -9.64 -9.00 6.06
C SER A 72 -10.02 -9.83 4.84
N PHE A 73 -9.65 -9.35 3.65
CA PHE A 73 -9.93 -10.02 2.38
C PHE A 73 -8.75 -10.91 1.99
N ILE A 74 -8.99 -12.17 1.66
CA ILE A 74 -7.94 -13.13 1.29
C ILE A 74 -7.98 -13.35 -0.22
N PHE A 75 -6.83 -13.21 -0.85
CA PHE A 75 -6.60 -13.46 -2.26
C PHE A 75 -5.59 -14.59 -2.42
N GLY A 76 -6.08 -15.80 -2.68
CA GLY A 76 -5.26 -16.94 -3.05
C GLY A 76 -5.04 -17.01 -4.57
N SER A 77 -4.43 -18.11 -5.01
CA SER A 77 -4.17 -18.38 -6.43
C SER A 77 -5.45 -18.31 -7.29
N ASN A 78 -6.59 -18.77 -6.76
CA ASN A 78 -7.86 -18.78 -7.49
C ASN A 78 -8.42 -17.37 -7.70
N GLU A 79 -8.45 -16.54 -6.66
CA GLU A 79 -8.90 -15.16 -6.74
C GLU A 79 -7.98 -14.34 -7.66
N ILE A 80 -6.66 -14.49 -7.51
CA ILE A 80 -5.68 -13.80 -8.36
C ILE A 80 -5.83 -14.23 -9.82
N SER A 81 -6.01 -15.52 -10.09
CA SER A 81 -6.26 -16.05 -11.44
C SER A 81 -7.55 -15.49 -12.03
N THR A 82 -8.63 -15.43 -11.24
CA THR A 82 -9.91 -14.84 -11.64
C THR A 82 -9.76 -13.38 -12.03
N LEU A 83 -9.06 -12.58 -11.21
CA LEU A 83 -8.79 -11.18 -11.54
C LEU A 83 -7.87 -11.02 -12.75
N ARG A 84 -6.92 -11.93 -12.96
CA ARG A 84 -6.03 -11.94 -14.13
C ARG A 84 -6.79 -12.17 -15.43
N LYS A 85 -7.86 -12.98 -15.42
CA LYS A 85 -8.73 -13.23 -16.58
C LYS A 85 -9.53 -12.00 -17.02
N LEU A 86 -9.71 -10.99 -16.15
CA LEU A 86 -10.37 -9.72 -16.49
C LEU A 86 -9.55 -8.83 -17.42
N ILE A 87 -8.32 -9.25 -17.73
CA ILE A 87 -7.34 -8.47 -18.47
C ILE A 87 -6.89 -9.30 -19.69
N PRO A 88 -6.64 -8.67 -20.86
CA PRO A 88 -6.15 -9.40 -22.02
C PRO A 88 -4.88 -10.21 -21.71
N PRO A 89 -4.76 -11.47 -22.20
CA PRO A 89 -3.63 -12.36 -21.84
C PRO A 89 -2.24 -11.80 -22.15
N HIS A 90 -2.12 -10.95 -23.16
CA HIS A 90 -0.86 -10.33 -23.59
C HIS A 90 -0.45 -9.12 -22.73
N TYR A 91 -1.35 -8.61 -21.89
CA TYR A 91 -1.14 -7.40 -21.13
C TYR A 91 -0.26 -7.68 -19.89
N GLN A 92 0.87 -6.97 -19.82
CA GLN A 92 1.89 -7.17 -18.79
C GLN A 92 1.58 -6.33 -17.54
N CYS A 93 1.27 -7.02 -16.45
CA CYS A 93 1.09 -6.43 -15.13
C CYS A 93 1.38 -7.47 -14.03
N THR A 94 1.72 -6.97 -12.84
CA THR A 94 2.00 -7.81 -11.66
C THR A 94 0.73 -8.03 -10.83
N THR A 95 0.72 -9.03 -9.95
CA THR A 95 -0.36 -9.21 -8.96
C THR A 95 -0.63 -7.94 -8.15
N HIS A 96 0.43 -7.20 -7.79
CA HIS A 96 0.31 -5.90 -7.12
C HIS A 96 -0.47 -4.89 -7.97
N ASP A 97 -0.19 -4.82 -9.28
CA ASP A 97 -0.90 -3.90 -10.17
C ASP A 97 -2.40 -4.23 -10.26
N ILE A 98 -2.72 -5.51 -10.46
CA ILE A 98 -4.10 -6.00 -10.60
C ILE A 98 -4.89 -5.77 -9.31
N LEU A 99 -4.34 -6.22 -8.17
CA LEU A 99 -5.03 -6.06 -6.89
C LEU A 99 -5.24 -4.59 -6.55
N THR A 100 -4.22 -3.74 -6.72
CA THR A 100 -4.37 -2.31 -6.44
C THR A 100 -5.42 -1.67 -7.32
N ALA A 101 -5.42 -1.97 -8.63
CA ALA A 101 -6.42 -1.44 -9.57
C ALA A 101 -7.85 -1.89 -9.22
N CYS A 102 -8.05 -3.18 -8.96
CA CYS A 102 -9.36 -3.73 -8.58
C CYS A 102 -9.84 -3.15 -7.25
N LEU A 103 -9.00 -3.15 -6.21
CA LEU A 103 -9.36 -2.64 -4.88
C LEU A 103 -9.65 -1.14 -4.92
N TRP A 104 -8.85 -0.36 -5.65
CA TRP A 104 -9.08 1.08 -5.80
C TRP A 104 -10.40 1.37 -6.53
N ARG A 105 -10.71 0.61 -7.58
CA ARG A 105 -11.98 0.73 -8.31
C ARG A 105 -13.18 0.33 -7.44
N CYS A 106 -13.11 -0.81 -6.73
CA CYS A 106 -14.15 -1.24 -5.80
C CYS A 106 -14.38 -0.21 -4.69
N HIS A 107 -13.30 0.30 -4.09
CA HIS A 107 -13.38 1.32 -3.06
C HIS A 107 -14.03 2.61 -3.59
N THR A 108 -13.62 3.06 -4.78
CA THR A 108 -14.19 4.25 -5.39
C THR A 108 -15.68 4.10 -5.67
N LYS A 109 -16.12 2.97 -6.24
CA LYS A 109 -17.54 2.70 -6.46
C LYS A 109 -18.33 2.62 -5.14
N ALA A 110 -17.77 2.00 -4.11
CA ALA A 110 -18.40 1.87 -2.81
C ALA A 110 -18.66 3.23 -2.14
N LEU A 111 -17.80 4.21 -2.40
CA LEU A 111 -17.96 5.59 -1.92
C LEU A 111 -19.09 6.35 -2.62
N GLN A 112 -19.54 5.91 -3.81
CA GLN A 112 -20.53 6.59 -4.65
C GLN A 112 -20.27 8.10 -4.84
N PRO A 113 -19.07 8.50 -5.28
CA PRO A 113 -18.76 9.89 -5.62
C PRO A 113 -19.59 10.40 -6.80
N ASP A 114 -19.68 11.72 -6.92
CA ASP A 114 -20.07 12.37 -8.17
C ASP A 114 -19.10 11.98 -9.31
N PRO A 115 -19.58 11.85 -10.56
CA PRO A 115 -18.75 11.42 -11.70
C PRO A 115 -17.45 12.22 -11.86
N ASP A 116 -17.51 13.53 -11.65
CA ASP A 116 -16.39 14.47 -11.80
C ASP A 116 -15.51 14.59 -10.55
N GLN A 117 -15.86 13.91 -9.46
CA GLN A 117 -15.07 13.92 -8.23
C GLN A 117 -13.66 13.39 -8.49
N HIS A 118 -12.66 14.16 -8.07
CA HIS A 118 -11.27 13.75 -8.14
C HIS A 118 -10.98 12.70 -7.05
N ILE A 119 -10.40 11.58 -7.48
CA ILE A 119 -9.96 10.48 -6.63
C ILE A 119 -8.45 10.28 -6.77
N ARG A 120 -7.80 9.85 -5.69
CA ARG A 120 -6.34 9.80 -5.61
C ARG A 120 -5.87 8.40 -5.30
N LEU A 121 -4.90 7.91 -6.07
CA LEU A 121 -4.12 6.73 -5.71
C LEU A 121 -2.78 7.19 -5.17
N ILE A 122 -2.42 6.72 -3.98
CA ILE A 122 -1.14 7.00 -3.33
C ILE A 122 -0.48 5.64 -3.08
N CYS A 123 0.66 5.39 -3.71
CA CYS A 123 1.41 4.16 -3.49
C CYS A 123 2.57 4.40 -2.53
N ILE A 124 2.72 3.59 -1.49
CA ILE A 124 3.92 3.60 -0.65
C ILE A 124 4.98 2.72 -1.31
N VAL A 125 6.06 3.31 -1.78
CA VAL A 125 7.10 2.62 -2.56
C VAL A 125 8.45 2.70 -1.88
N ASN A 126 9.05 1.55 -1.56
CA ASN A 126 10.43 1.47 -1.10
C ASN A 126 11.40 1.91 -2.21
N THR A 127 12.20 2.94 -1.93
CA THR A 127 13.12 3.56 -2.90
C THR A 127 14.58 3.19 -2.71
N ARG A 128 14.96 2.32 -1.76
CA ARG A 128 16.39 1.96 -1.52
C ARG A 128 17.12 1.53 -2.78
N SER A 129 16.48 0.72 -3.62
CA SER A 129 17.05 0.22 -4.88
C SER A 129 16.93 1.18 -6.06
N LYS A 130 16.36 2.38 -5.86
CA LYS A 130 16.10 3.37 -6.91
C LYS A 130 17.22 4.41 -7.03
N PHE A 131 18.11 4.48 -6.05
CA PHE A 131 19.30 5.33 -6.07
C PHE A 131 20.40 4.73 -6.94
N ASN A 132 21.28 5.56 -7.48
CA ASN A 132 22.47 5.15 -8.20
C ASN A 132 23.75 5.76 -7.58
N PRO A 133 24.55 4.97 -6.84
CA PRO A 133 24.34 3.56 -6.52
C PRO A 133 23.14 3.35 -5.56
N PRO A 134 22.57 2.13 -5.48
CA PRO A 134 21.55 1.81 -4.49
C PRO A 134 22.01 2.18 -3.07
N LEU A 135 21.06 2.55 -2.20
CA LEU A 135 21.39 2.81 -0.81
C LEU A 135 22.00 1.56 -0.15
N PRO A 136 22.92 1.74 0.82
CA PRO A 136 23.57 0.62 1.50
C PRO A 136 22.54 -0.39 2.02
N LEU A 137 22.86 -1.69 1.93
CA LEU A 137 21.97 -2.77 2.36
C LEU A 137 21.53 -2.61 3.83
N GLY A 138 22.42 -2.08 4.66
CA GLY A 138 22.23 -1.78 6.07
C GLY A 138 21.61 -0.41 6.37
N TYR A 139 21.27 0.40 5.35
CA TYR A 139 20.71 1.74 5.56
C TYR A 139 19.48 1.70 6.48
N TYR A 140 19.58 2.40 7.60
CA TYR A 140 18.57 2.42 8.64
C TYR A 140 17.82 3.75 8.70
N GLY A 141 16.55 3.72 8.28
CA GLY A 141 15.68 4.89 8.23
C GLY A 141 14.48 4.67 7.32
N ASN A 142 13.75 5.74 7.04
CA ASN A 142 12.65 5.75 6.07
C ASN A 142 13.21 6.06 4.68
N THR A 143 12.93 5.20 3.70
CA THR A 143 13.23 5.44 2.27
C THR A 143 12.02 4.99 1.47
N ILE A 144 10.93 5.72 1.68
CA ILE A 144 9.66 5.48 1.02
C ILE A 144 9.22 6.74 0.30
N ALA A 145 8.75 6.58 -0.93
CA ALA A 145 8.06 7.61 -1.68
C ALA A 145 6.55 7.40 -1.58
N TYR A 146 5.81 8.50 -1.73
CA TYR A 146 4.34 8.51 -1.80
C TYR A 146 3.87 9.05 -3.15
N PRO A 147 4.34 8.51 -4.30
CA PRO A 147 3.87 8.98 -5.59
C PRO A 147 2.36 8.90 -5.65
N THR A 148 1.79 9.99 -6.13
CA THR A 148 0.35 10.18 -6.20
C THR A 148 -0.08 10.41 -7.64
N THR A 149 -1.23 9.86 -8.01
CA THR A 149 -1.91 10.18 -9.25
C THR A 149 -3.38 10.45 -8.99
N VAL A 150 -3.98 11.27 -9.86
CA VAL A 150 -5.36 11.71 -9.74
C VAL A 150 -6.09 11.33 -11.01
N THR A 151 -7.34 10.90 -10.88
CA THR A 151 -8.29 10.76 -11.98
C THR A 151 -9.69 11.11 -11.47
N THR A 152 -10.69 11.10 -12.35
CA THR A 152 -12.10 11.27 -11.93
C THR A 152 -12.71 9.92 -11.59
N ALA A 153 -13.71 9.92 -10.71
CA ALA A 153 -14.46 8.73 -10.36
C ALA A 153 -15.05 8.04 -11.59
N ASP A 154 -15.62 8.80 -12.52
CA ASP A 154 -16.19 8.27 -13.77
C ASP A 154 -15.13 7.55 -14.61
N LYS A 155 -13.98 8.20 -14.84
CA LYS A 155 -12.89 7.61 -15.64
C LYS A 155 -12.40 6.32 -15.01
N LEU A 156 -12.14 6.28 -13.70
CA LEU A 156 -11.69 5.05 -13.05
C LEU A 156 -12.74 3.93 -13.12
N CYS A 157 -14.01 4.27 -12.88
CA CYS A 157 -15.07 3.28 -12.70
C CYS A 157 -15.64 2.75 -14.02
N ARG A 158 -15.69 3.56 -15.08
CA ARG A 158 -16.28 3.19 -16.38
C ARG A 158 -15.27 2.75 -17.43
N SER A 159 -13.99 3.10 -17.27
CA SER A 159 -12.94 2.64 -18.21
C SER A 159 -12.63 1.15 -18.02
N PRO A 160 -11.99 0.50 -19.02
CA PRO A 160 -11.44 -0.85 -18.87
C PRO A 160 -10.46 -0.94 -17.70
N LEU A 161 -10.30 -2.13 -17.10
CA LEU A 161 -9.45 -2.32 -15.92
C LEU A 161 -7.99 -1.95 -16.19
N GLU A 162 -7.55 -2.10 -17.44
CA GLU A 162 -6.24 -1.71 -17.96
C GLU A 162 -5.95 -0.23 -17.73
N TYR A 163 -6.96 0.65 -17.78
CA TYR A 163 -6.79 2.06 -17.45
C TYR A 163 -6.34 2.25 -16.00
N ALA A 164 -7.02 1.59 -15.07
CA ALA A 164 -6.65 1.62 -13.66
C ALA A 164 -5.26 1.00 -13.43
N ILE A 165 -4.93 -0.07 -14.14
CA ILE A 165 -3.61 -0.72 -14.05
C ILE A 165 -2.49 0.20 -14.58
N GLU A 166 -2.69 0.88 -15.72
CA GLU A 166 -1.72 1.85 -16.22
C GLU A 166 -1.52 3.00 -15.23
N LEU A 167 -2.59 3.50 -14.60
CA LEU A 167 -2.47 4.50 -13.53
C LEU A 167 -1.64 3.97 -12.35
N VAL A 168 -1.86 2.73 -11.91
CA VAL A 168 -1.05 2.11 -10.83
C VAL A 168 0.43 2.00 -11.24
N LYS A 169 0.70 1.47 -12.44
CA LYS A 169 2.06 1.32 -12.98
C LYS A 169 2.76 2.67 -13.10
N HIS A 170 2.09 3.66 -13.66
CA HIS A 170 2.58 5.03 -13.79
C HIS A 170 2.88 5.64 -12.41
N THR A 171 1.96 5.51 -11.46
CA THR A 171 2.12 6.01 -10.08
C THR A 171 3.37 5.42 -9.42
N LYS A 172 3.49 4.09 -9.41
CA LYS A 172 4.69 3.41 -8.88
C LYS A 172 5.97 3.82 -9.61
N GLY A 173 5.88 4.01 -10.93
CA GLY A 173 7.00 4.42 -11.78
C GLY A 173 7.57 5.79 -11.45
N LYS A 174 6.77 6.69 -10.85
CA LYS A 174 7.26 8.00 -10.37
C LYS A 174 8.26 7.88 -9.22
N ALA A 175 8.29 6.78 -8.47
CA ALA A 175 9.22 6.58 -7.36
C ALA A 175 10.66 6.32 -7.85
N THR A 176 11.34 7.41 -8.17
CA THR A 176 12.73 7.45 -8.65
C THR A 176 13.63 8.14 -7.62
N GLU A 177 14.94 8.09 -7.84
CA GLU A 177 15.89 8.91 -7.06
C GLU A 177 15.58 10.40 -7.16
N GLU A 178 15.28 10.92 -8.35
CA GLU A 178 14.95 12.34 -8.53
C GLU A 178 13.65 12.72 -7.82
N TYR A 179 12.67 11.81 -7.77
CA TYR A 179 11.46 12.01 -6.95
C TYR A 179 11.81 12.18 -5.47
N MET A 180 12.67 11.30 -4.93
CA MET A 180 13.12 11.40 -3.53
C MET A 180 13.88 12.69 -3.26
N LYS A 181 14.77 13.11 -4.15
CA LYS A 181 15.50 14.38 -4.06
C LYS A 181 14.56 15.58 -4.07
N SER A 182 13.58 15.56 -4.98
CA SER A 182 12.53 16.57 -5.03
C SER A 182 11.69 16.60 -3.76
N THR A 183 11.33 15.43 -3.20
CA THR A 183 10.58 15.35 -1.94
C THR A 183 11.36 16.00 -0.82
N ALA A 184 12.66 15.70 -0.68
CA ALA A 184 13.50 16.30 0.36
C ALA A 184 13.55 17.84 0.22
N ASP A 185 13.74 18.34 -1.00
CA ASP A 185 13.75 19.78 -1.29
C ASP A 185 12.40 20.43 -0.98
N PHE A 186 11.30 19.78 -1.37
CA PHE A 186 9.96 20.26 -1.12
C PHE A 186 9.68 20.35 0.38
N LEU A 187 10.03 19.32 1.15
CA LEU A 187 9.80 19.27 2.59
C LEU A 187 10.60 20.35 3.33
N VAL A 188 11.85 20.59 2.96
CA VAL A 188 12.66 21.67 3.56
C VAL A 188 12.12 23.05 3.21
N THR A 189 11.62 23.24 1.98
CA THR A 189 11.13 24.54 1.50
C THR A 189 9.73 24.88 2.00
N ASN A 190 8.89 23.87 2.29
CA ASN A 190 7.46 24.06 2.59
C ASN A 190 7.07 23.73 4.04
N GLY A 191 8.03 23.67 4.96
CA GLY A 191 7.73 23.44 6.39
C GLY A 191 7.26 22.02 6.72
N ARG A 192 7.59 21.04 5.86
CA ARG A 192 7.32 19.59 6.07
C ARG A 192 5.84 19.27 6.34
N PRO A 193 4.92 19.61 5.41
CA PRO A 193 3.51 19.28 5.59
C PRO A 193 3.29 17.77 5.71
N GLY A 194 2.25 17.39 6.45
CA GLY A 194 1.79 16.01 6.49
C GLY A 194 1.24 15.55 5.14
N LEU A 195 1.04 14.24 4.98
CA LEU A 195 0.34 13.71 3.80
C LEU A 195 -1.09 14.24 3.78
N ALA A 196 -1.50 14.84 2.66
CA ALA A 196 -2.86 15.27 2.43
C ALA A 196 -3.71 14.04 2.10
N LEU A 197 -4.44 13.53 3.09
CA LEU A 197 -5.36 12.39 2.98
C LEU A 197 -6.77 12.87 3.28
N ASN A 198 -7.71 12.53 2.40
CA ASN A 198 -9.14 12.70 2.61
C ASN A 198 -9.83 11.38 2.22
N ARG A 199 -11.16 11.33 2.34
CA ARG A 199 -11.96 10.14 2.01
C ARG A 199 -11.81 9.65 0.55
N TRP A 200 -11.39 10.53 -0.37
CA TRP A 200 -11.18 10.23 -1.79
C TRP A 200 -9.76 9.71 -2.09
N SER A 201 -8.91 9.60 -1.08
CA SER A 201 -7.57 9.03 -1.17
C SER A 201 -7.57 7.52 -0.92
N PHE A 202 -6.96 6.78 -1.84
CA PHE A 202 -6.67 5.36 -1.71
C PHE A 202 -5.16 5.18 -1.50
N LEU A 203 -4.75 5.13 -0.23
CA LEU A 203 -3.37 4.88 0.18
C LEU A 203 -3.13 3.37 0.30
N LEU A 204 -2.21 2.84 -0.52
CA LEU A 204 -1.86 1.41 -0.51
C LEU A 204 -0.35 1.19 -0.44
N SER A 205 0.05 0.24 0.40
CA SER A 205 1.41 -0.25 0.52
C SER A 205 1.48 -1.74 0.22
N ASN A 206 2.52 -2.15 -0.51
CA ASN A 206 2.75 -3.55 -0.81
C ASN A 206 3.81 -4.14 0.12
N LEU A 207 3.37 -4.89 1.12
CA LEU A 207 4.21 -5.58 2.10
C LEU A 207 4.47 -7.05 1.75
N THR A 208 4.01 -7.56 0.60
CA THR A 208 4.23 -8.96 0.17
C THR A 208 5.69 -9.41 0.17
N ARG A 209 6.65 -8.47 0.07
CA ARG A 209 8.09 -8.74 0.14
C ARG A 209 8.68 -8.59 1.55
N ILE A 210 7.91 -8.06 2.49
CA ILE A 210 8.29 -7.85 3.89
C ILE A 210 7.80 -9.08 4.68
N LYS A 211 8.65 -10.10 4.72
CA LYS A 211 8.34 -11.39 5.35
C LYS A 211 8.58 -11.35 6.87
N PHE A 212 7.73 -10.65 7.61
CA PHE A 212 7.83 -10.60 9.08
C PHE A 212 7.76 -11.99 9.71
N GLN A 213 6.99 -12.91 9.13
CA GLN A 213 6.89 -14.30 9.59
C GLN A 213 8.20 -15.10 9.55
N ASP A 214 9.17 -14.67 8.73
CA ASP A 214 10.48 -15.34 8.60
C ASP A 214 11.47 -14.93 9.71
N VAL A 215 11.11 -14.02 10.62
CA VAL A 215 11.97 -13.68 11.75
C VAL A 215 11.89 -14.79 12.78
N ASP A 216 13.04 -15.39 13.09
CA ASP A 216 13.19 -16.46 14.07
C ASP A 216 14.01 -15.98 15.27
N PHE A 217 13.38 -16.02 16.44
CA PHE A 217 13.97 -15.66 17.73
C PHE A 217 14.53 -16.87 18.51
N GLY A 218 14.51 -18.07 17.93
CA GLY A 218 14.89 -19.34 18.56
C GLY A 218 13.75 -20.34 18.72
N TRP A 219 12.52 -19.94 18.36
CA TRP A 219 11.33 -20.80 18.42
C TRP A 219 10.80 -21.19 17.03
N GLY A 220 11.54 -20.88 15.97
CA GLY A 220 11.12 -21.07 14.59
C GLY A 220 10.37 -19.86 14.03
N LYS A 221 9.79 -20.05 12.84
CA LYS A 221 9.05 -19.00 12.12
C LYS A 221 7.72 -18.69 12.79
N ALA A 222 7.28 -17.43 12.70
CA ALA A 222 5.97 -17.05 13.19
C ALA A 222 4.85 -17.61 12.29
N VAL A 223 3.69 -17.91 12.90
CA VAL A 223 2.48 -18.34 12.17
C VAL A 223 1.91 -17.21 11.29
N TYR A 224 2.06 -15.96 11.74
CA TYR A 224 1.61 -14.77 11.03
C TYR A 224 2.52 -13.57 11.31
N GLY A 225 2.70 -12.70 10.33
CA GLY A 225 3.42 -11.43 10.47
C GLY A 225 2.80 -10.34 9.61
N GLY A 226 1.97 -9.50 10.21
CA GLY A 226 1.25 -8.42 9.54
C GLY A 226 0.85 -7.32 10.50
N ASP A 227 -0.07 -6.45 10.07
CA ASP A 227 -0.46 -5.27 10.83
C ASP A 227 -1.27 -5.63 12.07
N ALA A 228 -0.98 -4.92 13.17
CA ALA A 228 -1.82 -4.97 14.37
C ALA A 228 -3.04 -4.04 14.23
N ASN A 229 -2.89 -2.91 13.53
CA ASN A 229 -3.92 -1.88 13.36
C ASN A 229 -4.10 -1.53 11.89
N ASN A 230 -5.35 -1.39 11.43
CA ASN A 230 -5.70 -1.16 10.02
C ASN A 230 -6.05 0.31 9.72
N THR A 231 -5.57 1.26 10.54
CA THR A 231 -5.92 2.68 10.47
C THR A 231 -5.02 3.50 9.54
N ASP A 232 -3.80 3.02 9.27
CA ASP A 232 -2.73 3.86 8.70
C ASP A 232 -2.59 3.71 7.17
N GLY A 233 -3.56 3.03 6.53
CA GLY A 233 -3.55 2.74 5.10
C GLY A 233 -3.96 1.30 4.81
N LYS A 234 -3.94 0.94 3.52
CA LYS A 234 -4.29 -0.40 3.05
C LYS A 234 -3.01 -1.16 2.73
N HIS A 235 -2.84 -2.37 3.26
CA HIS A 235 -1.62 -3.15 3.08
C HIS A 235 -1.90 -4.47 2.35
N LEU A 236 -1.08 -4.78 1.34
CA LEU A 236 -1.01 -6.12 0.78
C LEU A 236 -0.01 -6.93 1.61
N ILE A 237 -0.49 -7.83 2.46
CA ILE A 237 0.32 -8.58 3.43
C ILE A 237 0.43 -10.03 2.94
N PRO A 238 1.63 -10.65 2.97
CA PRO A 238 1.76 -12.05 2.63
C PRO A 238 1.05 -12.90 3.69
N PHE A 239 0.36 -13.94 3.25
CA PHE A 239 -0.38 -14.85 4.11
C PHE A 239 -0.17 -16.28 3.63
N THR A 240 -0.03 -17.21 4.56
CA THR A 240 -0.02 -18.65 4.26
C THR A 240 -1.15 -19.28 5.05
N ASN A 241 -2.04 -20.00 4.38
CA ASN A 241 -3.20 -20.62 5.03
C ASN A 241 -2.82 -21.90 5.80
N THR A 242 -3.80 -22.49 6.51
CA THR A 242 -3.59 -23.72 7.28
C THR A 242 -3.23 -24.94 6.44
N LYS A 243 -3.43 -24.89 5.12
CA LYS A 243 -3.02 -25.92 4.15
C LYS A 243 -1.62 -25.68 3.58
N GLY A 244 -0.94 -24.61 3.99
CA GLY A 244 0.37 -24.22 3.47
C GLY A 244 0.33 -23.48 2.14
N GLU A 245 -0.84 -23.02 1.70
CA GLU A 245 -0.99 -22.29 0.44
C GLU A 245 -0.74 -20.79 0.67
N ASP A 246 0.14 -20.22 -0.15
CA ASP A 246 0.45 -18.79 -0.10
C ASP A 246 -0.64 -17.95 -0.77
N GLY A 247 -0.86 -16.77 -0.22
CA GLY A 247 -1.81 -15.77 -0.69
C GLY A 247 -1.49 -14.38 -0.15
N ILE A 248 -2.43 -13.47 -0.37
CA ILE A 248 -2.33 -12.08 0.07
C ILE A 248 -3.55 -11.77 0.90
N VAL A 249 -3.35 -11.25 2.11
CA VAL A 249 -4.42 -10.70 2.93
C VAL A 249 -4.40 -9.17 2.82
N VAL A 250 -5.59 -8.59 2.68
CA VAL A 250 -5.81 -7.14 2.60
C VAL A 250 -6.80 -6.74 3.68
N PRO A 251 -6.32 -6.26 4.83
CA PRO A 251 -7.18 -5.73 5.87
C PRO A 251 -7.73 -4.35 5.46
N LEU A 252 -9.03 -4.14 5.64
CA LEU A 252 -9.71 -2.87 5.36
C LEU A 252 -10.56 -2.44 6.57
N TYR A 253 -10.41 -1.17 6.93
CA TYR A 253 -11.20 -0.51 7.96
C TYR A 253 -12.04 0.60 7.33
N LEU A 254 -13.35 0.40 7.25
CA LEU A 254 -14.30 1.30 6.56
C LEU A 254 -15.60 1.42 7.35
N PRO A 255 -16.38 2.51 7.19
CA PRO A 255 -17.76 2.56 7.68
C PRO A 255 -18.58 1.38 7.16
N ALA A 256 -19.45 0.79 8.00
CA ALA A 256 -20.16 -0.45 7.69
C ALA A 256 -20.89 -0.42 6.34
N LEU A 257 -21.58 0.68 6.02
CA LEU A 257 -22.30 0.84 4.75
C LEU A 257 -21.35 0.86 3.54
N ILE A 258 -20.19 1.49 3.69
CA ILE A 258 -19.16 1.53 2.63
C ILE A 258 -18.53 0.14 2.50
N MET A 259 -18.30 -0.55 3.61
CA MET A 259 -17.78 -1.92 3.61
C MET A 259 -18.75 -2.89 2.90
N GLU A 260 -20.05 -2.81 3.16
CA GLU A 260 -21.07 -3.64 2.51
C GLU A 260 -21.04 -3.44 0.98
N ARG A 261 -21.03 -2.19 0.52
CA ARG A 261 -20.93 -1.85 -0.90
C ARG A 261 -19.61 -2.33 -1.51
N PHE A 262 -18.50 -2.18 -0.79
CA PHE A 262 -17.19 -2.66 -1.21
C PHE A 262 -17.19 -4.18 -1.40
N VAL A 263 -17.75 -4.93 -0.45
CA VAL A 263 -17.91 -6.39 -0.53
C VAL A 263 -18.72 -6.76 -1.77
N ASN A 264 -19.82 -6.06 -2.06
CA ASN A 264 -20.64 -6.31 -3.23
C ASN A 264 -19.88 -6.07 -4.54
N GLU A 265 -19.14 -4.96 -4.65
CA GLU A 265 -18.31 -4.66 -5.82
C GLU A 265 -17.19 -5.69 -6.02
N LEU A 266 -16.50 -6.07 -4.94
CA LEU A 266 -15.43 -7.07 -5.01
C LEU A 266 -15.98 -8.45 -5.38
N ASN A 267 -17.10 -8.86 -4.77
CA ASN A 267 -17.77 -10.10 -5.12
C ASN A 267 -18.23 -10.10 -6.58
N SER A 268 -18.74 -8.99 -7.11
CA SER A 268 -19.12 -8.90 -8.52
C SER A 268 -17.92 -9.13 -9.45
N LEU A 269 -16.73 -8.63 -9.10
CA LEU A 269 -15.51 -8.89 -9.87
C LEU A 269 -15.07 -10.36 -9.80
N LEU A 270 -15.26 -11.03 -8.65
CA LEU A 270 -14.83 -12.42 -8.42
C LEU A 270 -15.88 -13.46 -8.86
N LYS A 271 -17.17 -13.09 -8.95
CA LYS A 271 -18.28 -14.01 -9.25
C LYS A 271 -18.52 -14.29 -10.72
N ASN A 272 -17.79 -13.66 -11.65
CA ASN A 272 -17.92 -13.94 -13.07
C ASN A 272 -17.67 -15.41 -13.47
N GLU A 273 -17.31 -16.31 -12.53
CA GLU A 273 -17.28 -17.77 -12.76
C GLU A 273 -17.80 -18.67 -11.59
N ASN A 274 -18.30 -18.14 -10.46
CA ASN A 274 -18.69 -19.01 -9.31
C ASN A 274 -19.96 -18.55 -8.56
N PRO A 275 -21.15 -19.13 -8.85
CA PRO A 275 -22.41 -18.74 -8.20
C PRO A 275 -22.55 -19.15 -6.73
N ASN A 276 -21.67 -20.02 -6.21
CA ASN A 276 -21.74 -20.58 -4.84
C ASN A 276 -20.61 -20.10 -3.89
N GLY A 277 -19.94 -18.98 -4.20
CA GLY A 277 -18.79 -18.52 -3.41
C GLY A 277 -19.15 -18.13 -1.97
N ASN A 278 -18.66 -18.92 -1.00
CA ASN A 278 -18.50 -18.49 0.39
C ASN A 278 -17.79 -17.13 0.46
N HIS A 279 -18.10 -16.33 1.47
CA HIS A 279 -17.42 -15.05 1.69
C HIS A 279 -15.90 -15.27 1.89
N ASN A 280 -15.08 -14.81 0.94
CA ASN A 280 -13.61 -14.89 0.95
C ASN A 280 -12.96 -13.87 1.90
N TYR A 281 -13.64 -13.51 2.99
CA TYR A 281 -13.16 -12.53 3.95
C TYR A 281 -13.44 -12.97 5.38
N ILE A 282 -12.53 -12.58 6.27
CA ILE A 282 -12.64 -12.80 7.71
C ILE A 282 -13.14 -11.50 8.34
N LYS A 283 -14.19 -11.58 9.15
CA LYS A 283 -14.69 -10.47 9.95
C LYS A 283 -13.96 -10.46 11.29
N SER A 284 -13.33 -9.34 11.62
CA SER A 284 -12.82 -9.08 12.96
C SER A 284 -13.90 -8.35 13.75
N ASN A 285 -14.28 -8.90 14.90
CA ASN A 285 -15.01 -8.15 15.91
C ASN A 285 -13.93 -7.42 16.73
N MET A 286 -13.81 -6.10 16.53
CA MET A 286 -13.18 -5.25 17.53
C MET A 286 -14.15 -5.03 18.70
#